data_AF-A0A1W1HJK4-F1
#
_entry.id   AF-A0A1W1HJK4-F1
#
_cell.length_a   1.000
_cell.length_b   1.000
_cell.length_c   1.000
_cell.angle_alpha   90.00
_cell.angle_beta   90.00
_cell.angle_gamma   90.00
#
_symmetry.space_group_name_H-M   'P 1'
#
loop_
_entity.id
_entity.type
_entity.pdbx_description
1 polymer ?
#
loop_
_entity_poly.entity_id
_entity_poly.type
_entity_poly.pdbx_seq_one_letter_code
_entity_poly.pdbx_strand_id
1 'polypeptide(L)'
;MGIFKDEYETKRVIFNINMDIAERLEKAKKDARRFGKKLDIDETVSSAVEKFLKRAEKKLAEMQLNEKKKRKKNSDQILAKENEPEDEDSSDIENNSPIEDESFN
;
A
#
# COMPACT_ATOMS: atom_id res chain seq x y z
N MET A 1 -12.12 -45.39 7.48
CA MET A 1 -11.82 -44.00 7.08
C MET A 1 -10.52 -43.61 7.77
N GLY A 2 -9.50 -43.16 7.04
CA GLY A 2 -8.24 -42.74 7.65
C GLY A 2 -8.39 -41.35 8.26
N ILE A 3 -8.10 -41.21 9.56
CA ILE A 3 -8.04 -39.91 10.22
C ILE A 3 -6.67 -39.30 9.87
N PHE A 4 -6.60 -38.65 8.71
CA PHE A 4 -5.45 -37.80 8.40
C PHE A 4 -5.44 -36.65 9.41
N LYS A 5 -4.30 -36.51 10.08
CA LYS A 5 -4.06 -35.51 11.11
C LYS A 5 -3.28 -34.40 10.43
N ASP A 6 -3.91 -33.24 10.21
CA ASP A 6 -3.28 -32.13 9.48
C ASP A 6 -1.94 -31.76 10.12
N GLU A 7 -0.85 -31.93 9.38
CA GLU A 7 0.49 -31.64 9.85
C GLU A 7 0.76 -30.14 9.71
N TYR A 8 0.98 -29.46 10.84
CA TYR A 8 1.15 -28.01 10.89
C TYR A 8 2.52 -27.60 10.29
N GLU A 9 2.53 -27.25 8.99
CA GLU A 9 3.70 -26.66 8.31
C GLU A 9 4.24 -25.45 9.08
N THR A 10 5.40 -25.63 9.73
CA THR A 10 6.04 -24.58 10.53
C THR A 10 7.32 -24.10 9.86
N LYS A 11 7.38 -22.83 9.46
CA LYS A 11 8.54 -22.22 8.79
C LYS A 11 9.32 -21.37 9.78
N ARG A 12 10.60 -21.70 10.01
CA ARG A 12 11.49 -20.91 10.86
C ARG A 12 11.89 -19.62 10.15
N VAL A 13 11.67 -18.48 10.80
CA VAL A 13 12.10 -17.16 10.35
C VAL A 13 13.18 -16.65 11.30
N ILE A 14 14.19 -15.96 10.75
CA ILE A 14 15.21 -15.23 11.51
C ILE A 14 15.08 -13.76 11.09
N PHE A 15 15.08 -12.86 12.07
CA PHE A 15 14.90 -11.42 11.87
C PHE A 15 15.97 -10.63 12.62
N ASN A 16 16.42 -9.54 12.02
CA ASN A 16 17.29 -8.57 12.67
C ASN A 16 16.43 -7.54 13.42
N ILE A 17 16.80 -7.21 14.66
CA ILE A 17 16.16 -6.18 15.48
C ILE A 17 17.22 -5.22 16.03
N ASN A 18 16.81 -3.99 16.35
CA ASN A 18 17.69 -3.00 16.98
C ASN A 18 18.23 -3.52 18.32
N MET A 19 19.49 -3.20 18.64
CA MET A 19 20.19 -3.71 19.82
C MET A 19 19.41 -3.45 21.12
N ASP A 20 18.89 -2.24 21.29
CA ASP A 20 18.10 -1.82 22.46
C ASP A 20 16.87 -2.72 22.70
N ILE A 21 16.29 -3.27 21.62
CA ILE A 21 15.14 -4.18 21.70
C ILE A 21 15.61 -5.58 22.10
N ALA A 22 16.74 -6.04 21.56
CA ALA A 22 17.35 -7.32 21.92
C ALA A 22 17.78 -7.34 23.41
N GLU A 23 18.46 -6.29 23.88
CA GLU A 23 18.87 -6.15 25.28
C GLU A 23 17.67 -6.12 26.23
N ARG A 24 16.62 -5.36 25.88
CA ARG A 24 15.37 -5.30 26.67
C ARG A 24 14.66 -6.65 26.72
N LEU A 25 14.64 -7.39 25.61
CA LEU A 25 14.07 -8.74 25.55
C LEU A 25 14.88 -9.74 26.38
N GLU A 26 16.21 -9.68 26.31
CA GLU A 26 17.08 -10.56 27.09
C GLU A 26 17.00 -10.26 28.58
N LYS A 27 16.93 -8.98 28.97
CA LYS A 27 16.67 -8.55 30.35
C LYS A 27 15.31 -9.06 30.84
N ALA A 28 14.24 -8.88 30.08
CA ALA A 28 12.91 -9.40 30.44
C ALA A 28 12.91 -10.93 30.60
N LYS A 29 13.67 -11.65 29.77
CA LYS A 29 13.86 -13.11 29.86
C LYS A 29 14.67 -13.53 31.09
N LYS A 30 15.67 -12.73 31.50
CA LYS A 30 16.43 -12.91 32.75
C LYS A 30 15.56 -12.63 33.98
N ASP A 31 14.76 -11.57 33.95
CA ASP A 31 13.87 -11.19 35.06
C ASP A 31 12.70 -12.16 35.22
N ALA A 32 12.07 -12.64 34.14
CA ALA A 32 11.04 -13.68 34.20
C ALA A 32 11.52 -14.96 34.91
N ARG A 33 12.77 -15.38 34.67
CA ARG A 33 13.41 -16.52 35.34
C ARG A 33 13.58 -16.30 36.85
N ARG A 34 13.80 -15.06 37.33
CA ARG A 34 13.86 -14.73 38.77
C ARG A 34 12.52 -14.98 39.46
N PHE A 35 11.40 -14.85 38.73
CA PHE A 35 10.06 -15.19 39.20
C PHE A 35 9.67 -16.65 38.92
N GLY A 36 10.62 -17.52 38.57
CA GLY A 36 10.38 -18.94 38.27
C GLY A 36 9.61 -19.20 36.96
N LYS A 37 9.44 -18.20 36.09
CA LYS A 37 8.63 -18.31 34.86
C LYS A 37 9.49 -18.30 33.59
N LYS A 38 9.12 -19.12 32.60
CA LYS A 38 9.54 -18.95 31.20
C LYS A 38 8.63 -17.90 30.56
N LEU A 39 9.20 -16.91 29.88
CA LEU A 39 8.46 -16.00 29.02
C LEU A 39 8.36 -16.64 27.63
N ASP A 40 7.16 -16.88 27.12
CA ASP A 40 6.99 -17.47 25.80
C ASP A 40 7.03 -16.42 24.70
N ILE A 41 8.22 -16.30 24.10
CA ILE A 41 8.53 -15.31 23.07
C ILE A 41 7.93 -15.73 21.74
N ASP A 42 7.87 -17.04 21.46
CA ASP A 42 7.57 -17.56 20.13
C ASP A 42 6.06 -17.47 19.84
N GLU A 43 5.21 -17.79 20.82
CA GLU A 43 3.75 -17.54 20.76
C GLU A 43 3.42 -16.03 20.71
N THR A 44 4.15 -15.22 21.50
CA THR A 44 3.97 -13.77 21.54
C THR A 44 4.33 -13.11 20.21
N VAL A 45 5.45 -13.50 19.58
CA VAL A 45 5.88 -13.00 18.27
C VAL A 45 4.91 -13.44 17.18
N SER A 46 4.48 -14.71 17.18
CA SER A 46 3.47 -15.22 16.24
C SER A 46 2.16 -14.41 16.32
N SER A 47 1.68 -14.17 17.54
CA SER A 47 0.50 -13.33 17.82
C SER A 47 0.68 -11.86 17.39
N ALA A 48 1.91 -11.33 17.44
CA ALA A 48 2.21 -9.97 17.00
C ALA A 48 2.25 -9.86 15.47
N VAL A 49 2.83 -10.86 14.79
CA VAL A 49 2.86 -10.96 13.32
C VAL A 49 1.44 -11.08 12.76
N GLU A 50 0.59 -11.93 13.34
CA GLU A 50 -0.80 -12.08 12.90
C GLU A 50 -1.60 -10.75 13.03
N LYS A 51 -1.41 -10.02 14.13
CA LYS A 51 -2.01 -8.69 14.35
C LYS A 51 -1.44 -7.62 13.41
N PHE A 52 -0.20 -7.76 12.97
CA PHE A 52 0.40 -6.90 11.95
C PHE A 52 -0.17 -7.20 10.55
N LEU A 53 -0.27 -8.46 10.16
CA LEU A 53 -0.82 -8.89 8.87
C LEU A 53 -2.27 -8.40 8.69
N LYS A 54 -3.15 -8.62 9.68
CA LYS A 54 -4.54 -8.11 9.65
C LYS A 54 -4.64 -6.59 9.47
N ARG A 55 -3.64 -5.83 9.94
CA ARG A 55 -3.55 -4.36 9.73
C ARG A 55 -3.00 -4.01 8.36
N ALA A 56 -2.02 -4.76 7.86
CA ALA A 56 -1.45 -4.58 6.51
C ALA A 56 -2.48 -4.90 5.43
N GLU A 57 -3.21 -6.01 5.55
CA GLU A 57 -4.32 -6.42 4.67
C GLU A 57 -5.41 -5.35 4.58
N LYS A 58 -5.87 -4.84 5.74
CA LYS A 58 -6.86 -3.75 5.78
C LYS A 58 -6.35 -2.49 5.06
N LYS A 59 -5.08 -2.12 5.28
CA LYS A 59 -4.46 -0.95 4.63
C LYS A 59 -4.29 -1.15 3.11
N LEU A 60 -3.98 -2.36 2.66
CA LEU A 60 -3.91 -2.72 1.23
C LEU A 60 -5.30 -2.65 0.58
N ALA A 61 -6.34 -3.15 1.24
CA ALA A 61 -7.72 -3.03 0.76
C ALA A 61 -8.17 -1.57 0.67
N GLU A 62 -7.84 -0.73 1.64
CA GLU A 62 -8.09 0.71 1.63
C GLU A 62 -7.34 1.41 0.47
N MET A 63 -6.08 1.05 0.21
CA MET A 63 -5.31 1.56 -0.93
C MET A 63 -5.96 1.20 -2.27
N GLN A 64 -6.26 -0.08 -2.51
CA GLN A 64 -6.93 -0.53 -3.74
C GLN A 64 -8.31 0.12 -3.95
N LEU A 65 -9.07 0.31 -2.87
CA LEU A 65 -10.38 0.97 -2.94
C LEU A 65 -10.26 2.46 -3.24
N ASN A 66 -9.24 3.14 -2.73
CA ASN A 66 -8.93 4.53 -3.05
C ASN A 66 -8.41 4.70 -4.49
N GLU A 67 -7.61 3.77 -5.02
CA GLU A 67 -7.22 3.76 -6.44
C GLU A 67 -8.43 3.57 -7.36
N LYS A 68 -9.31 2.61 -7.06
CA LYS A 68 -10.57 2.39 -7.81
C LYS A 68 -11.46 3.63 -7.78
N LYS A 69 -11.56 4.33 -6.64
CA LYS A 69 -12.28 5.61 -6.52
C LYS A 69 -11.64 6.75 -7.31
N LYS A 70 -10.30 6.85 -7.33
CA LYS A 70 -9.58 7.83 -8.18
C LYS A 70 -9.84 7.57 -9.66
N ARG A 71 -9.73 6.32 -10.11
CA ARG A 71 -10.02 5.95 -11.52
C ARG A 71 -11.45 6.31 -11.92
N LYS A 72 -12.44 6.04 -11.06
CA LYS A 72 -13.83 6.47 -11.30
C LYS A 72 -13.97 7.99 -11.37
N LYS A 73 -13.48 8.75 -10.38
CA LYS A 73 -13.55 10.22 -10.45
C LYS A 73 -12.93 10.80 -11.72
N ASN A 74 -11.85 10.21 -12.22
CA ASN A 74 -11.24 10.63 -13.48
C ASN A 74 -12.10 10.25 -14.71
N SER A 75 -12.73 9.07 -14.78
CA SER A 75 -13.66 8.74 -15.87
C SER A 75 -14.91 9.62 -15.84
N ASP A 76 -15.44 9.88 -14.66
CA ASP A 76 -16.65 10.67 -14.46
C ASP A 76 -16.42 12.14 -14.85
N GLN A 77 -15.19 12.66 -14.65
CA GLN A 77 -14.78 14.00 -15.13
C GLN A 77 -14.49 14.07 -16.65
N ILE A 78 -14.20 12.95 -17.30
CA ILE A 78 -14.02 12.91 -18.77
C ILE A 78 -15.40 12.94 -19.45
N LEU A 79 -16.33 12.04 -19.07
CA LEU A 79 -17.69 12.06 -19.63
C LEU A 79 -18.42 13.39 -19.37
N ALA A 80 -18.18 14.04 -18.23
CA ALA A 80 -18.77 15.35 -17.93
C ALA A 80 -18.29 16.48 -18.86
N LYS A 81 -17.18 16.29 -19.59
CA LYS A 81 -16.65 17.25 -20.58
C LYS A 81 -17.08 16.97 -22.02
N GLU A 82 -17.64 15.79 -22.29
CA GLU A 82 -18.14 15.39 -23.62
C GLU A 82 -19.66 15.70 -23.78
N ASN A 83 -20.23 16.50 -22.86
CA ASN A 83 -21.67 16.80 -22.78
C ASN A 83 -21.96 18.31 -22.56
N GLU A 84 -20.98 19.20 -22.76
CA GLU A 84 -21.30 20.60 -23.05
C GLU A 84 -21.70 20.68 -24.54
N PRO A 85 -22.87 21.26 -24.89
CA PRO A 85 -23.20 21.48 -26.29
C PRO A 85 -22.25 22.54 -26.86
N GLU A 86 -21.59 22.22 -27.97
CA GLU A 86 -20.97 23.22 -28.82
C GLU A 86 -22.10 23.98 -29.54
N ASP A 87 -22.63 25.04 -28.91
CA ASP A 87 -23.58 25.94 -29.53
C ASP A 87 -22.94 26.56 -30.78
N GLU A 88 -23.54 26.30 -31.94
CA GLU A 88 -23.12 26.88 -33.22
C GLU A 88 -23.30 28.40 -33.19
N ASP A 89 -22.21 29.17 -33.28
CA ASP A 89 -22.29 30.48 -33.92
C ASP A 89 -21.08 30.72 -34.82
N SER A 90 -21.36 31.29 -35.99
CA SER A 90 -20.45 31.41 -37.12
C SER A 90 -20.17 32.87 -37.41
N SER A 91 -18.90 33.25 -37.53
CA SER A 91 -18.50 34.23 -38.56
C SER A 91 -17.00 34.26 -38.78
N ASP A 92 -16.66 34.48 -40.05
CA ASP A 92 -15.32 34.58 -40.58
C ASP A 92 -14.57 35.84 -40.10
N ILE A 93 -13.24 35.79 -40.13
CA ILE A 93 -12.40 36.89 -40.63
C ILE A 93 -11.17 36.28 -41.30
N GLU A 94 -10.83 36.81 -42.47
CA GLU A 94 -9.87 36.21 -43.40
C GLU A 94 -8.40 36.58 -43.12
N ASN A 95 -7.50 35.73 -43.64
CA ASN A 95 -6.22 36.07 -44.28
C ASN A 95 -5.38 37.26 -43.76
N ASN A 96 -4.16 36.96 -43.29
CA ASN A 96 -2.97 37.36 -44.05
C ASN A 96 -1.67 36.68 -43.58
N SER A 97 -1.12 35.86 -44.47
CA SER A 97 0.33 35.59 -44.65
C SER A 97 0.65 35.92 -46.12
N PRO A 98 1.92 36.01 -46.57
CA PRO A 98 3.22 35.78 -45.90
C PRO A 98 4.02 37.11 -45.71
N ILE A 99 5.31 37.17 -45.35
CA ILE A 99 6.53 36.91 -46.16
C ILE A 99 7.77 36.96 -45.23
N GLU A 100 8.64 35.95 -45.36
CA GLU A 100 10.12 35.92 -45.52
C GLU A 100 10.98 37.13 -45.05
N ASP A 101 12.19 36.99 -44.48
CA ASP A 101 13.01 35.78 -44.16
C ASP A 101 13.39 35.72 -42.64
N GLU A 102 14.56 36.04 -42.06
CA GLU A 102 15.88 36.49 -42.53
C GLU A 102 17.03 35.60 -41.98
N SER A 103 18.11 35.50 -42.77
CA SER A 103 19.23 34.56 -42.60
C SER A 103 20.32 34.88 -41.54
N PHE A 104 20.92 33.82 -41.00
CA PHE A 104 22.31 33.70 -40.46
C PHE A 104 22.91 34.80 -39.56
N ASN A 105 23.27 34.41 -38.32
CA ASN A 105 24.68 34.16 -37.91
C ASN A 105 24.74 33.31 -36.63
#